data_AF-A0A351F787-F1
#
_entry.id   AF-A0A351F787-F1
#
_cell.length_a   1.000
_cell.length_b   1.000
_cell.length_c   1.000
_cell.angle_alpha   90.00
_cell.angle_beta   90.00
_cell.angle_gamma   90.00
#
_symmetry.space_group_name_H-M   'P 1'
#
loop_
_entity.id
_entity.type
_entity.pdbx_description
1 polymer ?
#
loop_
_entity_poly.entity_id
_entity_poly.type
_entity_poly.pdbx_seq_one_letter_code
_entity_poly.pdbx_strand_id
1 'polypeptide(L)'
;MARKIVLASGKGGVGKSSLTAGIAIELCNMGQNVLVIDFDIGMGCLDLILASDDTGIFNWGDVVKGSCEPMQAIRSTVGPSLLTAPTRFDCDYTEDSVRDMIAEYDDLFDYILMDAPAGVSGGFLLAAACADEGIIVSTADEVCVRVGAFAGEKLSELGVTDIRLIINRFNKKLTSQGHYLNIDEVIDATVLQLIGVVPEDKKISYCSVVGMTTLDSSKAKEAFKRIAMRLEGFNVNLKL
;
A
#
# COMPACT_ATOMS: atom_id res chain seq x y z
N MET A 1 19.30 4.51 0.44
CA MET A 1 18.34 4.72 -0.67
C MET A 1 17.40 3.55 -0.76
N ALA A 2 16.29 3.70 -0.05
CA ALA A 2 15.18 2.77 0.02
C ALA A 2 14.41 2.77 -1.30
N ARG A 3 13.73 1.66 -1.59
CA ARG A 3 12.71 1.63 -2.65
C ARG A 3 11.41 2.23 -2.12
N LYS A 4 11.02 3.39 -2.67
CA LYS A 4 9.83 4.14 -2.26
C LYS A 4 8.65 3.80 -3.18
N ILE A 5 7.70 3.03 -2.66
CA ILE A 5 6.58 2.48 -3.42
C ILE A 5 5.27 3.03 -2.87
N VAL A 6 4.51 3.76 -3.67
CA VAL A 6 3.16 4.17 -3.31
C VAL A 6 2.15 3.10 -3.68
N LEU A 7 1.31 2.69 -2.73
CA LEU A 7 0.13 1.88 -2.98
C LEU A 7 -1.07 2.80 -3.07
N ALA A 8 -1.73 2.79 -4.22
CA ALA A 8 -2.88 3.64 -4.49
C ALA A 8 -4.06 2.87 -5.07
N SER A 9 -5.23 3.48 -5.04
CA SER A 9 -6.45 2.92 -5.61
C SER A 9 -7.40 4.03 -6.03
N GLY A 10 -8.16 3.81 -7.10
CA GLY A 10 -9.17 4.78 -7.51
C GLY A 10 -10.44 4.80 -6.64
N LYS A 11 -10.67 3.75 -5.83
CA LYS A 11 -11.86 3.62 -4.98
C LYS A 11 -11.52 3.06 -3.61
N GLY A 12 -12.22 3.55 -2.59
CA GLY A 12 -12.13 3.01 -1.23
C GLY A 12 -12.65 1.58 -1.12
N GLY A 13 -12.11 0.82 -0.16
CA GLY A 13 -12.59 -0.53 0.16
C GLY A 13 -12.10 -1.64 -0.77
N VAL A 14 -11.19 -1.36 -1.70
CA VAL A 14 -10.55 -2.38 -2.56
C VAL A 14 -9.52 -3.25 -1.84
N GLY A 15 -9.17 -2.94 -0.59
CA GLY A 15 -8.24 -3.71 0.24
C GLY A 15 -6.76 -3.29 0.15
N LYS A 16 -6.50 -2.05 -0.29
CA LYS A 16 -5.18 -1.44 -0.38
C LYS A 16 -4.37 -1.52 0.92
N SER A 17 -4.88 -1.00 2.05
CA SER A 17 -4.16 -1.01 3.33
C SER A 17 -3.86 -2.43 3.85
N SER A 18 -4.78 -3.37 3.62
CA SER A 18 -4.55 -4.79 3.91
C SER A 18 -3.42 -5.39 3.05
N LEU A 19 -3.36 -4.99 1.78
CA LEU A 19 -2.27 -5.38 0.87
C LEU A 19 -0.94 -4.74 1.27
N THR A 20 -0.92 -3.44 1.59
CA THR A 20 0.24 -2.72 2.11
C THR A 20 0.84 -3.48 3.30
N ALA A 21 0.02 -3.74 4.33
CA ALA A 21 0.46 -4.47 5.52
C ALA A 21 0.93 -5.90 5.20
N GLY A 22 0.16 -6.64 4.39
CA GLY A 22 0.49 -8.02 4.04
C GLY A 22 1.79 -8.15 3.24
N ILE A 23 2.02 -7.27 2.28
CA ILE A 23 3.26 -7.22 1.49
C ILE A 23 4.43 -6.80 2.37
N ALA A 24 4.25 -5.79 3.23
CA ALA A 24 5.27 -5.33 4.15
C ALA A 24 5.76 -6.45 5.09
N ILE A 25 4.83 -7.19 5.68
CA ILE A 25 5.15 -8.34 6.55
C ILE A 25 5.93 -9.41 5.78
N GLU A 26 5.54 -9.73 4.54
CA GLU A 26 6.25 -10.74 3.75
C GLU A 26 7.63 -10.27 3.29
N LEU A 27 7.83 -8.97 3.02
CA LEU A 27 9.16 -8.39 2.79
C LEU A 27 10.04 -8.47 4.05
N CYS A 28 9.50 -8.16 5.23
CA CYS A 28 10.20 -8.37 6.51
C CYS A 28 10.56 -9.84 6.74
N ASN A 29 9.67 -10.78 6.41
CA ASN A 29 9.94 -12.21 6.48
C ASN A 29 11.06 -12.66 5.51
N MET A 30 11.34 -11.88 4.47
CA MET A 30 12.47 -12.07 3.54
C MET A 30 13.76 -11.38 4.02
N GLY A 31 13.74 -10.73 5.20
CA GLY A 31 14.89 -10.08 5.80
C GLY A 31 15.06 -8.60 5.45
N GLN A 32 14.07 -7.99 4.79
CA GLN A 32 14.11 -6.57 4.43
C GLN A 32 13.68 -5.69 5.62
N ASN A 33 14.34 -4.56 5.80
CA ASN A 33 13.90 -3.51 6.71
C ASN A 33 12.85 -2.66 6.00
N VAL A 34 11.61 -2.68 6.50
CA VAL A 34 10.47 -2.05 5.84
C VAL A 34 9.82 -1.01 6.74
N LEU A 35 9.67 0.20 6.21
CA LEU A 35 8.81 1.24 6.77
C LEU A 35 7.51 1.31 5.99
N VAL A 36 6.39 1.34 6.70
CA VAL A 36 5.07 1.64 6.14
C VAL A 36 4.64 3.02 6.63
N ILE A 37 4.21 3.89 5.72
CA ILE A 37 3.71 5.22 6.03
C ILE A 37 2.23 5.31 5.64
N ASP A 38 1.38 5.68 6.60
CA ASP A 38 -0.05 5.92 6.36
C ASP A 38 -0.26 7.38 5.90
N PHE A 39 -0.83 7.57 4.70
CA PHE A 39 -1.17 8.87 4.15
C PHE A 39 -2.68 9.19 4.22
N ASP A 40 -3.49 8.32 4.83
CA ASP A 40 -4.93 8.55 5.01
C ASP A 40 -5.19 9.44 6.23
N ILE A 41 -5.04 10.75 6.02
CA ILE A 41 -5.20 11.78 7.05
C ILE A 41 -6.61 11.74 7.62
N GLY A 42 -6.72 11.51 8.93
CA GLY A 42 -7.98 11.49 9.67
C GLY A 42 -8.76 10.18 9.65
N MET A 43 -8.43 9.24 8.75
CA MET A 43 -9.11 7.94 8.64
C MET A 43 -8.14 6.75 8.54
N GLY A 44 -6.84 6.96 8.77
CA GLY A 44 -5.82 5.92 8.81
C GLY A 44 -6.18 4.76 9.73
N CYS A 45 -5.90 3.53 9.27
CA CYS A 45 -6.24 2.29 9.95
C CYS A 45 -5.06 1.30 10.01
N LEU A 46 -3.87 1.69 9.54
CA LEU A 46 -2.75 0.77 9.44
C LEU A 46 -2.19 0.35 10.81
N ASP A 47 -2.30 1.20 11.82
CA ASP A 47 -1.99 0.88 13.21
C ASP A 47 -2.81 -0.31 13.72
N LEU A 48 -4.12 -0.33 13.43
CA LEU A 48 -5.01 -1.43 13.76
C LEU A 48 -4.67 -2.69 12.96
N ILE A 49 -4.44 -2.54 11.65
CA ILE A 49 -4.14 -3.67 10.75
C ILE A 49 -2.81 -4.35 11.12
N LEU A 50 -1.81 -3.58 11.54
CA LEU A 50 -0.50 -4.08 11.95
C LEU A 50 -0.43 -4.44 13.44
N ALA A 51 -1.53 -4.26 14.19
CA ALA A 51 -1.57 -4.44 15.64
C ALA A 51 -0.41 -3.69 16.34
N SER A 52 -0.22 -2.43 15.96
CA SER A 52 0.77 -1.54 16.58
C SER A 52 0.48 -1.37 18.07
N ASP A 53 1.53 -1.27 18.87
CA ASP A 53 1.40 -0.87 20.27
C ASP A 53 0.88 0.59 20.35
N ASP A 54 0.03 0.86 21.34
CA ASP A 54 -0.62 2.17 21.58
C ASP A 54 0.34 3.20 22.21
N THR A 55 1.64 3.02 22.02
CA THR A 55 2.71 3.79 22.69
C THR A 55 3.18 4.99 21.88
N GLY A 56 2.85 5.05 20.58
CA GLY A 56 3.19 6.17 19.71
C GLY A 56 2.28 7.38 19.97
N ILE A 57 2.86 8.49 20.42
CA ILE A 57 2.14 9.77 20.56
C ILE A 57 2.28 10.61 19.29
N PHE A 58 3.37 10.40 18.53
CA PHE A 58 3.71 11.17 17.34
C PHE A 58 3.30 10.47 16.02
N ASN A 59 3.13 11.26 14.99
CA ASN A 59 2.82 10.86 13.61
C ASN A 59 3.76 11.60 12.62
N TRP A 60 3.70 11.32 11.32
CA TRP A 60 4.59 11.99 10.36
C TRP A 60 4.39 13.51 10.30
N GLY A 61 3.19 14.01 10.63
CA GLY A 61 2.92 15.45 10.68
C GLY A 61 3.68 16.17 11.81
N ASP A 62 3.93 15.47 12.92
CA ASP A 62 4.77 16.00 14.01
C ASP A 62 6.23 16.11 13.59
N VAL A 63 6.72 15.16 12.77
CA VAL A 63 8.07 15.19 12.20
C VAL A 63 8.21 16.35 11.22
N VAL A 64 7.23 16.52 10.31
CA VAL A 64 7.19 17.66 9.36
C VAL A 64 7.25 19.01 10.09
N LYS A 65 6.59 19.11 11.25
CA LYS A 65 6.56 20.33 12.07
C LYS A 65 7.78 20.49 12.99
N GLY A 66 8.71 19.53 13.00
CA GLY A 66 9.85 19.51 13.92
C GLY A 66 9.44 19.41 15.39
N SER A 67 8.26 18.85 15.68
CA SER A 67 7.73 18.68 17.04
C SER A 67 8.29 17.43 17.74
N CYS A 68 8.91 16.52 16.99
CA CYS A 68 9.62 15.35 17.49
C CYS A 68 10.79 14.98 16.57
N GLU A 69 11.71 14.18 17.08
CA GLU A 69 12.75 13.55 16.26
C GLU A 69 12.13 12.46 15.37
N PRO A 70 12.59 12.26 14.11
CA PRO A 70 12.03 11.28 13.18
C PRO A 70 11.86 9.88 13.78
N MET A 71 12.89 9.38 14.48
CA MET A 71 12.85 8.06 15.13
C MET A 71 11.80 7.92 16.24
N GLN A 72 11.38 9.02 16.87
CA GLN A 72 10.35 9.00 17.91
C GLN A 72 8.93 8.84 17.34
N ALA A 73 8.73 9.14 16.06
CA ALA A 73 7.46 8.97 15.38
C ALA A 73 7.26 7.55 14.83
N ILE A 74 8.32 6.75 14.76
CA ILE A 74 8.24 5.36 14.32
C ILE A 74 7.60 4.50 15.41
N ARG A 75 6.52 3.80 15.06
CA ARG A 75 5.90 2.77 15.88
C ARG A 75 6.48 1.41 15.55
N SER A 76 6.77 0.65 16.60
CA SER A 76 7.11 -0.77 16.47
C SER A 76 5.82 -1.57 16.28
N THR A 77 5.82 -2.43 15.27
CA THR A 77 4.72 -3.39 15.03
C THR A 77 5.30 -4.79 14.90
N VAL A 78 4.44 -5.81 14.84
CA VAL A 78 4.91 -7.17 14.54
C VAL A 78 5.18 -7.26 13.03
N GLY A 79 6.41 -6.96 12.63
CA GLY A 79 6.86 -6.94 11.23
C GLY A 79 7.45 -5.57 10.86
N PRO A 80 6.82 -4.80 9.96
CA PRO A 80 7.35 -3.53 9.50
C PRO A 80 7.32 -2.45 10.59
N SER A 81 8.19 -1.45 10.45
CA SER A 81 8.04 -0.19 11.16
C SER A 81 6.85 0.59 10.58
N LEU A 82 6.12 1.32 11.42
CA LEU A 82 4.95 2.09 11.01
C LEU A 82 5.12 3.56 11.35
N LEU A 83 4.80 4.43 10.40
CA LEU A 83 4.63 5.86 10.60
C LEU A 83 3.18 6.25 10.32
N THR A 84 2.45 6.62 11.37
CA THR A 84 1.01 6.88 11.29
C THR A 84 0.68 8.25 10.68
N ALA A 85 -0.53 8.38 10.14
CA ALA A 85 -1.05 9.64 9.62
C ALA A 85 -1.44 10.63 10.73
N PRO A 86 -1.33 11.95 10.50
CA PRO A 86 -1.96 12.94 11.36
C PRO A 86 -3.48 12.83 11.29
N THR A 87 -4.15 13.26 12.36
CA THR A 87 -5.62 13.21 12.46
C THR A 87 -6.33 14.31 11.65
N ARG A 88 -5.61 15.38 11.29
CA ARG A 88 -6.14 16.52 10.55
C ARG A 88 -5.11 17.00 9.55
N PHE A 89 -5.60 17.49 8.42
CA PHE A 89 -4.77 18.16 7.43
C PHE A 89 -4.26 19.50 7.97
N ASP A 90 -3.06 19.87 7.58
CA ASP A 90 -2.41 21.13 7.94
C ASP A 90 -1.78 21.77 6.69
N CYS A 91 -1.69 23.10 6.63
CA CYS A 91 -1.08 23.79 5.50
C CYS A 91 0.41 23.52 5.35
N ASP A 92 1.07 23.07 6.42
CA ASP A 92 2.48 22.71 6.40
C ASP A 92 2.76 21.39 5.66
N TYR A 93 1.71 20.61 5.36
CA TYR A 93 1.84 19.34 4.64
C TYR A 93 1.87 19.61 3.13
N THR A 94 3.07 19.87 2.63
CA THR A 94 3.37 20.10 1.22
C THR A 94 4.18 18.94 0.65
N GLU A 95 4.22 18.82 -0.67
CA GLU A 95 5.02 17.79 -1.33
C GLU A 95 6.50 17.86 -0.94
N ASP A 96 7.04 19.07 -0.83
CA ASP A 96 8.43 19.29 -0.42
C ASP A 96 8.65 18.92 1.06
N SER A 97 7.77 19.33 1.96
CA SER A 97 7.94 19.03 3.39
C SER A 97 7.82 17.53 3.70
N VAL A 98 6.94 16.82 2.98
CA VAL A 98 6.83 15.35 3.07
C VAL A 98 8.06 14.67 2.44
N ARG A 99 8.60 15.21 1.35
CA ARG A 99 9.82 14.69 0.72
C ARG A 99 11.02 14.80 1.66
N ASP A 100 11.18 15.96 2.30
CA ASP A 100 12.24 16.20 3.28
C ASP A 100 12.09 15.23 4.48
N MET A 101 10.86 15.04 4.98
CA MET A 101 10.58 14.07 6.04
C MET A 101 10.93 12.63 5.62
N ILE A 102 10.59 12.20 4.41
CA ILE A 102 10.91 10.85 3.92
C ILE A 102 12.42 10.65 3.76
N ALA A 103 13.16 11.69 3.39
CA ALA A 103 14.62 11.63 3.24
C ALA A 103 15.33 11.24 4.55
N GLU A 104 14.78 11.61 5.70
CA GLU A 104 15.30 11.22 7.04
C GLU A 104 15.27 9.69 7.27
N TYR A 105 14.46 8.94 6.51
CA TYR A 105 14.31 7.49 6.64
C TYR A 105 14.98 6.70 5.50
N ASP A 106 15.48 7.37 4.46
CA ASP A 106 15.91 6.73 3.20
C ASP A 106 17.13 5.80 3.34
N ASP A 107 17.97 6.05 4.33
CA ASP A 107 19.15 5.22 4.64
C ASP A 107 18.92 4.23 5.79
N LEU A 108 17.74 4.26 6.41
CA LEU A 108 17.37 3.40 7.53
C LEU A 108 16.59 2.15 7.11
N PHE A 109 15.99 2.18 5.92
CA PHE A 109 15.11 1.13 5.41
C PHE A 109 15.49 0.70 4.00
N ASP A 110 15.19 -0.56 3.68
CA ASP A 110 15.33 -1.09 2.33
C ASP A 110 14.09 -0.74 1.49
N TYR A 111 12.92 -0.68 2.14
CA TYR A 111 11.63 -0.33 1.53
C TYR A 111 10.88 0.72 2.35
N ILE A 112 10.28 1.68 1.64
CA ILE A 112 9.29 2.61 2.18
C ILE A 112 8.00 2.43 1.39
N LEU A 113 6.99 1.84 2.03
CA LEU A 113 5.67 1.61 1.44
C LEU A 113 4.70 2.68 1.90
N MET A 114 4.13 3.43 0.96
CA MET A 114 3.24 4.56 1.25
C MET A 114 1.80 4.16 0.94
N ASP A 115 0.96 4.08 1.97
CA ASP A 115 -0.45 3.76 1.83
C ASP A 115 -1.25 5.02 1.54
N ALA A 116 -1.45 5.34 0.25
CA ALA A 116 -2.20 6.52 -0.15
C ALA A 116 -3.69 6.40 0.22
N PRO A 117 -4.45 7.47 0.45
CA PRO A 117 -5.89 7.40 0.65
C PRO A 117 -6.63 6.89 -0.61
N ALA A 118 -7.92 6.65 -0.47
CA ALA A 118 -8.78 6.30 -1.60
C ALA A 118 -8.98 7.48 -2.58
N GLY A 119 -8.82 7.21 -3.87
CA GLY A 119 -9.00 8.22 -4.91
C GLY A 119 -7.86 9.25 -4.98
N VAL A 120 -7.98 10.17 -5.93
CA VAL A 120 -6.97 11.22 -6.15
C VAL A 120 -7.31 12.42 -5.27
N SER A 121 -6.75 12.43 -4.06
CA SER A 121 -6.95 13.45 -3.02
C SER A 121 -5.61 14.06 -2.56
N GLY A 122 -5.63 15.02 -1.63
CA GLY A 122 -4.41 15.67 -1.13
C GLY A 122 -3.37 14.66 -0.60
N GLY A 123 -3.78 13.70 0.23
CA GLY A 123 -2.88 12.66 0.74
C GLY A 123 -2.32 11.74 -0.36
N PHE A 124 -3.06 11.53 -1.45
CA PHE A 124 -2.56 10.80 -2.61
C PHE A 124 -1.43 11.59 -3.31
N LEU A 125 -1.59 12.90 -3.47
CA LEU A 125 -0.56 13.75 -4.07
C LEU A 125 0.72 13.77 -3.23
N LEU A 126 0.58 13.91 -1.90
CA LEU A 126 1.71 13.87 -0.97
C LEU A 126 2.49 12.54 -1.04
N ALA A 127 1.78 11.41 -1.04
CA ALA A 127 2.40 10.08 -1.16
C ALA A 127 3.08 9.88 -2.53
N ALA A 128 2.41 10.30 -3.61
CA ALA A 128 2.91 10.14 -4.97
C ALA A 128 4.16 10.99 -5.24
N ALA A 129 4.23 12.22 -4.69
CA ALA A 129 5.34 13.15 -4.90
C ALA A 129 6.69 12.67 -4.36
N CYS A 130 6.68 11.60 -3.54
CA CYS A 130 7.85 11.03 -2.90
C CYS A 130 8.18 9.61 -3.40
N ALA A 131 7.35 9.03 -4.27
CA ALA A 131 7.48 7.67 -4.74
C ALA A 131 8.23 7.57 -6.07
N ASP A 132 9.08 6.56 -6.21
CA ASP A 132 9.71 6.22 -7.49
C ASP A 132 8.89 5.18 -8.25
N GLU A 133 8.20 4.30 -7.49
CA GLU A 133 7.42 3.18 -7.97
C GLU A 133 5.97 3.26 -7.47
N GLY A 134 5.04 2.67 -8.20
CA GLY A 134 3.62 2.70 -7.89
C GLY A 134 2.97 1.33 -7.99
N ILE A 135 2.00 1.06 -7.12
CA ILE A 135 1.14 -0.11 -7.20
C ILE A 135 -0.31 0.35 -7.15
N ILE A 136 -1.03 0.13 -8.25
CA ILE A 136 -2.47 0.31 -8.31
C ILE A 136 -3.15 -0.95 -7.83
N VAL A 137 -3.97 -0.82 -6.79
CA VAL A 137 -4.84 -1.87 -6.27
C VAL A 137 -6.24 -1.67 -6.82
N SER A 138 -6.75 -2.68 -7.52
CA SER A 138 -8.11 -2.69 -8.04
C SER A 138 -8.77 -4.04 -7.81
N THR A 139 -10.09 -4.05 -7.67
CA THR A 139 -10.91 -5.26 -7.85
C THR A 139 -11.25 -5.44 -9.33
N ALA A 140 -11.78 -6.62 -9.70
CA ALA A 140 -12.11 -6.95 -11.09
C ALA A 140 -13.46 -6.37 -11.58
N ASP A 141 -14.10 -5.49 -10.80
CA ASP A 141 -15.29 -4.77 -11.27
C ASP A 141 -14.89 -3.58 -12.15
N GLU A 142 -15.65 -3.36 -13.21
CA GLU A 142 -15.40 -2.34 -14.22
C GLU A 142 -15.26 -0.92 -13.62
N VAL A 143 -16.01 -0.62 -12.57
CA VAL A 143 -15.94 0.70 -11.90
C VAL A 143 -14.57 0.88 -11.25
N CYS A 144 -14.11 -0.06 -10.41
CA CYS A 144 -12.79 0.04 -9.77
C CYS A 144 -11.66 0.05 -10.77
N VAL A 145 -11.76 -0.75 -11.83
CA VAL A 145 -10.77 -0.79 -12.92
C VAL A 145 -10.64 0.56 -13.59
N ARG A 146 -11.76 1.20 -13.96
CA ARG A 146 -11.75 2.51 -14.62
C ARG A 146 -11.15 3.61 -13.74
N VAL A 147 -11.52 3.67 -12.46
CA VAL A 147 -10.94 4.67 -11.56
C VAL A 147 -9.49 4.35 -11.16
N GLY A 148 -9.12 3.07 -11.13
CA GLY A 148 -7.75 2.61 -10.91
C GLY A 148 -6.83 3.02 -12.06
N ALA A 149 -7.30 2.90 -13.31
CA ALA A 149 -6.58 3.38 -14.49
C ALA A 149 -6.30 4.89 -14.40
N PHE A 150 -7.31 5.69 -14.02
CA PHE A 150 -7.15 7.13 -13.80
C PHE A 150 -6.13 7.44 -12.69
N ALA A 151 -6.16 6.70 -11.58
CA ALA A 151 -5.17 6.87 -10.51
C ALA A 151 -3.75 6.53 -11.00
N GLY A 152 -3.59 5.49 -11.82
CA GLY A 152 -2.31 5.13 -12.45
C GLY A 152 -1.79 6.22 -13.40
N GLU A 153 -2.67 6.78 -14.24
CA GLU A 153 -2.31 7.93 -15.10
C GLU A 153 -1.83 9.12 -14.25
N LYS A 154 -2.52 9.42 -13.14
CA LYS A 154 -2.11 10.50 -12.23
C LYS A 154 -0.78 10.25 -11.54
N LEU A 155 -0.46 9.01 -11.16
CA LEU A 155 0.87 8.68 -10.65
C LEU A 155 1.95 8.93 -11.72
N SER A 156 1.68 8.55 -12.98
CA SER A 156 2.60 8.77 -14.10
C SER A 156 2.83 10.27 -14.38
N GLU A 157 1.77 11.08 -14.37
CA GLU A 157 1.86 12.54 -14.49
C GLU A 157 2.73 13.18 -13.39
N LEU A 158 2.73 12.59 -12.19
CA LEU A 158 3.53 13.04 -11.05
C LEU A 158 4.98 12.49 -11.06
N GLY A 159 5.37 11.76 -12.11
CA GLY A 159 6.74 11.29 -12.32
C GLY A 159 7.02 9.88 -11.77
N VAL A 160 6.02 9.15 -11.29
CA VAL A 160 6.18 7.74 -10.89
C VAL A 160 6.32 6.88 -12.14
N THR A 161 7.42 6.14 -12.29
CA THR A 161 7.78 5.50 -13.58
C THR A 161 7.48 4.01 -13.66
N ASP A 162 7.65 3.24 -12.57
CA ASP A 162 7.31 1.82 -12.53
C ASP A 162 5.98 1.58 -11.82
N ILE A 163 4.88 1.66 -12.57
CA ILE A 163 3.52 1.48 -12.05
C ILE A 163 3.02 0.08 -12.38
N ARG A 164 2.74 -0.71 -11.34
CA ARG A 164 2.24 -2.08 -11.41
C ARG A 164 0.79 -2.19 -10.97
N LEU A 165 0.14 -3.30 -11.34
CA LEU A 165 -1.24 -3.60 -10.98
C LEU A 165 -1.31 -4.82 -10.05
N ILE A 166 -2.13 -4.71 -8.99
CA ILE A 166 -2.64 -5.84 -8.21
C ILE A 166 -4.15 -5.93 -8.39
N ILE A 167 -4.62 -7.10 -8.85
CA ILE A 167 -6.04 -7.43 -8.85
C ILE A 167 -6.39 -8.10 -7.53
N ASN A 168 -7.03 -7.36 -6.63
CA ASN A 168 -7.45 -7.86 -5.33
C ASN A 168 -8.85 -8.47 -5.37
N ARG A 169 -9.18 -9.28 -4.35
CA ARG A 169 -10.49 -9.91 -4.16
C ARG A 169 -10.97 -10.69 -5.39
N PHE A 170 -10.03 -11.31 -6.10
CA PHE A 170 -10.33 -12.01 -7.33
C PHE A 170 -11.24 -13.21 -7.06
N ASN A 171 -12.39 -13.25 -7.73
CA ASN A 171 -13.36 -14.33 -7.61
C ASN A 171 -13.52 -15.04 -8.95
N LYS A 172 -12.78 -16.15 -9.09
CA LYS A 172 -12.76 -16.97 -10.31
C LYS A 172 -14.16 -17.37 -10.79
N LYS A 173 -15.09 -17.65 -9.88
CA LYS A 173 -16.46 -18.06 -10.23
C LYS A 173 -17.22 -16.90 -10.88
N LEU A 174 -17.22 -15.74 -10.25
CA LEU A 174 -17.93 -14.56 -10.75
C LEU A 174 -17.35 -14.06 -12.08
N THR A 175 -16.02 -14.09 -12.21
CA THR A 175 -15.35 -13.80 -13.48
C THR A 175 -15.73 -14.80 -14.58
N SER A 176 -15.73 -16.11 -14.29
CA SER A 176 -16.13 -17.14 -15.28
C SER A 176 -17.60 -17.06 -15.71
N GLN A 177 -18.44 -16.39 -14.92
CA GLN A 177 -19.85 -16.15 -15.21
C GLN A 177 -20.09 -14.82 -15.95
N GLY A 178 -19.03 -14.05 -16.23
CA GLY A 178 -19.13 -12.74 -16.89
C GLY A 178 -19.65 -11.62 -16.00
N HIS A 179 -19.67 -11.79 -14.68
CA HIS A 179 -20.10 -10.74 -13.74
C HIS A 179 -18.98 -9.74 -13.44
N TYR A 180 -17.73 -10.17 -13.54
CA TYR A 180 -16.54 -9.34 -13.39
C TYR A 180 -15.62 -9.54 -14.57
N LEU A 181 -14.78 -8.54 -14.82
CA LEU A 181 -13.75 -8.60 -15.84
C LEU A 181 -12.77 -9.74 -15.55
N ASN A 182 -12.27 -10.36 -16.61
CA ASN A 182 -11.17 -11.30 -16.51
C ASN A 182 -9.83 -10.55 -16.39
N ILE A 183 -8.76 -11.28 -16.12
CA ILE A 183 -7.45 -10.69 -15.83
C ILE A 183 -6.94 -9.86 -17.02
N ASP A 184 -7.09 -10.39 -18.23
CA ASP A 184 -6.62 -9.73 -19.46
C ASP A 184 -7.41 -8.44 -19.70
N GLU A 185 -8.73 -8.47 -19.54
CA GLU A 185 -9.58 -7.28 -19.64
C GLU A 185 -9.20 -6.19 -18.63
N VAL A 186 -8.83 -6.57 -17.40
CA VAL A 186 -8.38 -5.60 -16.39
C VAL A 186 -7.02 -5.00 -16.78
N ILE A 187 -6.09 -5.83 -17.27
CA ILE A 187 -4.77 -5.37 -17.73
C ILE A 187 -4.94 -4.40 -18.90
N ASP A 188 -5.75 -4.77 -19.90
CA ASP A 188 -6.00 -3.95 -21.09
C ASP A 188 -6.67 -2.62 -20.73
N ALA A 189 -7.64 -2.64 -19.82
CA ALA A 189 -8.35 -1.44 -19.40
C ALA A 189 -7.50 -0.49 -18.55
N THR A 190 -6.56 -1.01 -17.76
CA THR A 190 -5.65 -0.18 -16.94
C THR A 190 -4.37 0.22 -17.67
N VAL A 191 -3.96 -0.56 -18.67
CA VAL A 191 -2.67 -0.43 -19.37
C VAL A 191 -1.49 -0.57 -18.39
N LEU A 192 -1.68 -1.30 -17.29
CA LEU A 192 -0.66 -1.51 -16.25
C LEU A 192 -0.18 -2.95 -16.23
N GLN A 193 1.12 -3.13 -15.99
CA GLN A 193 1.68 -4.47 -15.88
C GLN A 193 1.30 -5.13 -14.55
N LEU A 194 0.72 -6.32 -14.63
CA LEU A 194 0.30 -7.10 -13.46
C LEU A 194 1.50 -7.60 -12.65
N ILE A 195 1.52 -7.33 -11.34
CA ILE A 195 2.47 -7.93 -10.39
C ILE A 195 1.82 -9.00 -9.49
N GLY A 196 0.49 -9.02 -9.36
CA GLY A 196 -0.17 -10.07 -8.61
C GLY A 196 -1.69 -10.10 -8.70
N VAL A 197 -2.23 -11.27 -8.38
CA VAL A 197 -3.67 -11.48 -8.19
C VAL A 197 -3.87 -12.08 -6.81
N VAL A 198 -4.75 -11.47 -6.03
CA VAL A 198 -5.06 -11.89 -4.66
C VAL A 198 -6.50 -12.39 -4.66
N PRO A 199 -6.74 -13.68 -4.35
CA PRO A 199 -8.09 -14.22 -4.33
C PRO A 199 -8.90 -13.66 -3.16
N GLU A 200 -10.21 -13.63 -3.31
CA GLU A 200 -11.11 -13.30 -2.20
C GLU A 200 -10.90 -14.25 -1.02
N ASP A 201 -10.58 -13.70 0.14
CA ASP A 201 -10.33 -14.45 1.36
C ASP A 201 -11.00 -13.76 2.57
N LYS A 202 -12.03 -14.41 3.10
CA LYS A 202 -12.82 -13.89 4.23
C LYS A 202 -12.00 -13.75 5.51
N LYS A 203 -10.88 -14.48 5.64
CA LYS A 203 -9.99 -14.38 6.80
C LYS A 203 -9.32 -13.01 6.89
N ILE A 204 -9.13 -12.32 5.76
CA ILE A 204 -8.51 -10.99 5.72
C ILE A 204 -9.35 -9.98 6.49
N SER A 205 -10.67 -9.96 6.30
CA SER A 205 -11.56 -9.04 7.02
C SER A 205 -11.49 -9.22 8.53
N TYR A 206 -11.31 -10.46 9.01
CA TYR A 206 -11.10 -10.75 10.42
C TYR A 206 -9.73 -10.26 10.89
N CYS A 207 -8.66 -10.58 10.15
CA CYS A 207 -7.30 -10.17 10.50
C CYS A 207 -7.09 -8.65 10.45
N SER A 208 -7.84 -7.92 9.63
CA SER A 208 -7.81 -6.45 9.65
C SER A 208 -8.30 -5.85 10.98
N VAL A 209 -8.99 -6.61 11.83
CA VAL A 209 -9.46 -6.18 13.15
C VAL A 209 -8.54 -6.66 14.28
N VAL A 210 -7.97 -7.87 14.14
CA VAL A 210 -7.15 -8.50 15.19
C VAL A 210 -5.64 -8.43 14.93
N GLY A 211 -5.22 -7.91 13.79
CA GLY A 211 -3.84 -7.87 13.31
C GLY A 211 -3.56 -8.84 12.17
N MET A 212 -2.88 -8.38 11.12
CA MET A 212 -2.52 -9.21 9.94
C MET A 212 -1.57 -10.35 10.26
N THR A 213 -0.85 -10.29 11.37
CA THR A 213 0.09 -11.33 11.80
C THR A 213 -0.59 -12.62 12.24
N THR A 214 -1.89 -12.55 12.58
CA THR A 214 -2.70 -13.74 12.86
C THR A 214 -3.19 -14.46 11.60
N LEU A 215 -2.84 -13.96 10.42
CA LEU A 215 -3.24 -14.58 9.16
C LEU A 215 -2.42 -15.88 8.94
N ASP A 216 -3.01 -16.99 9.37
CA ASP A 216 -2.48 -18.33 9.12
C ASP A 216 -2.93 -18.90 7.78
N SER A 217 -2.07 -19.70 7.15
CA SER A 217 -2.33 -20.58 5.99
C SER A 217 -3.53 -20.14 5.12
N SER A 218 -3.37 -19.01 4.42
CA SER A 218 -4.42 -18.38 3.64
C SER A 218 -3.95 -18.16 2.20
N LYS A 219 -4.89 -18.23 1.24
CA LYS A 219 -4.54 -18.04 -0.17
C LYS A 219 -4.10 -16.60 -0.45
N ALA A 220 -4.67 -15.65 0.28
CA ALA A 220 -4.28 -14.25 0.23
C ALA A 220 -2.84 -14.04 0.74
N LYS A 221 -2.46 -14.69 1.85
CA LYS A 221 -1.08 -14.64 2.37
C LYS A 221 -0.07 -15.17 1.37
N GLU A 222 -0.36 -16.31 0.75
CA GLU A 222 0.51 -16.84 -0.31
C GLU A 222 0.59 -15.89 -1.51
N ALA A 223 -0.48 -15.18 -1.85
CA ALA A 223 -0.46 -14.17 -2.89
C ALA A 223 0.41 -12.97 -2.50
N PHE A 224 0.31 -12.47 -1.26
CA PHE A 224 1.18 -11.42 -0.73
C PHE A 224 2.65 -11.83 -0.81
N LYS A 225 2.97 -13.05 -0.38
CA LYS A 225 4.33 -13.60 -0.48
C LYS A 225 4.84 -13.62 -1.92
N ARG A 226 4.01 -14.07 -2.88
CA ARG A 226 4.40 -14.07 -4.30
C ARG A 226 4.61 -12.65 -4.85
N ILE A 227 3.81 -11.68 -4.40
CA ILE A 227 3.97 -10.27 -4.77
C ILE A 227 5.29 -9.73 -4.22
N ALA A 228 5.57 -9.93 -2.93
CA ALA A 228 6.84 -9.55 -2.30
C ALA A 228 8.04 -10.18 -3.00
N MET A 229 7.96 -11.48 -3.37
CA MET A 229 9.02 -12.13 -4.15
C MET A 229 9.22 -11.48 -5.53
N ARG A 230 8.16 -11.04 -6.21
CA ARG A 230 8.32 -10.33 -7.49
C ARG A 230 8.90 -8.93 -7.31
N LEU A 231 8.56 -8.24 -6.21
CA LEU A 231 9.20 -6.97 -5.86
C LEU A 231 10.71 -7.18 -5.67
N GLU A 232 11.12 -8.26 -5.01
CA GLU A 232 12.53 -8.67 -4.87
C GLU A 232 13.19 -9.18 -6.16
N GLY A 233 12.49 -9.14 -7.31
CA GLY A 233 13.02 -9.52 -8.61
C GLY A 233 12.95 -11.02 -8.92
N PHE A 234 12.35 -11.84 -8.07
CA PHE A 234 12.17 -13.27 -8.36
C PHE A 234 11.07 -13.48 -9.42
N ASN A 235 11.37 -14.32 -10.40
CA ASN A 235 10.39 -14.74 -11.39
C ASN A 235 9.49 -15.86 -10.84
N VAL A 236 8.33 -15.49 -10.30
CA VAL A 236 7.36 -16.42 -9.71
C VAL A 236 6.10 -16.49 -10.56
N ASN A 237 5.66 -17.71 -10.90
CA ASN A 237 4.43 -17.93 -11.66
C ASN A 237 3.20 -17.32 -10.98
N LEU A 238 2.33 -16.71 -11.79
CA LEU A 238 1.01 -16.28 -11.33
C LEU A 238 0.19 -17.53 -10.92
N LYS A 239 -0.40 -17.50 -9.72
CA LYS A 239 -1.32 -18.54 -9.24
C LYS A 239 -2.62 -17.88 -8.79
N LEU A 240 -3.74 -18.41 -9.29
CA LEU A 240 -5.12 -17.99 -9.01
C LEU A 240 -5.78 -18.86 -7.95
#